data_AF-A0A8T6VR63-F1
#
_entry.id   AF-A0A8T6VR63-F1
#
_cell.length_a   1.000
_cell.length_b   1.000
_cell.length_c   1.000
_cell.angle_alpha   90.00
_cell.angle_beta   90.00
_cell.angle_gamma   90.00
#
_symmetry.space_group_name_H-M   'P 1'
#
loop_
_entity.id
_entity.type
_entity.pdbx_description
1 polymer ?
#
loop_
_entity_poly.entity_id
_entity_poly.type
_entity_poly.pdbx_seq_one_letter_code
_entity_poly.pdbx_strand_id
1 'polypeptide(L)'
;MYSGYIVSELVSIPKNVYLIRPEIKNLNKTIAELTVKISQKKCVVILDSLNGFLNFLGEENPGRLANSYIMLLASNAKMSDSAVIISSISKYKKEEGWVLVPTGRHVMENDNIKKFYLQTSGPSLTISKIENGKHIQIFVVD
;
A
#
# COMPACT_ATOMS: atom_id res chain seq x y z
N MET A 1 -11.22 3.96 -5.73
CA MET A 1 -10.67 3.30 -4.52
C MET A 1 -11.81 2.82 -3.64
N TYR A 2 -11.68 1.64 -3.02
CA TYR A 2 -12.72 1.03 -2.16
C TYR A 2 -13.12 1.92 -0.98
N SER A 3 -12.14 2.56 -0.34
CA SER A 3 -12.38 3.53 0.75
C SER A 3 -13.26 4.70 0.32
N GLY A 4 -13.15 5.14 -0.94
CA GLY A 4 -14.00 6.19 -1.52
C GLY A 4 -15.47 5.78 -1.57
N TYR A 5 -15.76 4.54 -1.99
CA TYR A 5 -17.13 4.01 -2.03
C TYR A 5 -17.76 3.91 -0.63
N ILE A 6 -16.99 3.47 0.38
CA ILE A 6 -17.44 3.48 1.77
C ILE A 6 -17.75 4.90 2.24
N VAL A 7 -16.85 5.85 1.99
CA VAL A 7 -17.03 7.25 2.43
C VAL A 7 -18.23 7.90 1.75
N SER A 8 -18.53 7.54 0.50
CA SER A 8 -19.72 8.00 -0.24
C SER A 8 -21.00 7.25 0.09
N GLU A 9 -20.97 6.32 1.05
CA GLU A 9 -22.12 5.48 1.45
C GLU A 9 -22.69 4.58 0.34
N LEU A 10 -21.99 4.45 -0.79
CA LEU A 10 -22.35 3.55 -1.89
C LEU A 10 -22.16 2.07 -1.51
N VAL A 11 -21.30 1.80 -0.52
CA VAL A 11 -21.03 0.45 0.00
C VAL A 11 -20.95 0.51 1.53
N SER A 12 -21.66 -0.39 2.21
CA SER A 12 -21.59 -0.52 3.67
C SER A 12 -20.27 -1.15 4.12
N ILE A 13 -19.68 -0.66 5.20
CA ILE A 13 -18.47 -1.25 5.78
C ILE A 13 -18.79 -2.60 6.46
N PRO A 14 -18.10 -3.70 6.09
CA PRO A 14 -18.26 -4.98 6.78
C PRO A 14 -17.82 -4.89 8.25
N LYS A 15 -18.44 -5.68 9.14
CA LYS A 15 -18.17 -5.66 10.59
C LYS A 15 -16.71 -5.92 10.98
N ASN A 16 -15.97 -6.65 10.14
CA ASN A 16 -14.56 -7.01 10.36
C ASN A 16 -13.58 -6.06 9.67
N VAL A 17 -14.06 -4.96 9.10
CA VAL A 17 -13.23 -3.96 8.42
C VAL A 17 -13.26 -2.66 9.22
N TYR A 18 -12.08 -2.09 9.45
CA TYR A 18 -11.92 -0.80 10.10
C TYR A 18 -11.34 0.18 9.07
N LEU A 19 -12.08 1.24 8.78
CA LEU A 19 -11.60 2.33 7.92
C LEU A 19 -10.93 3.38 8.79
N ILE A 20 -9.66 3.67 8.51
CA ILE A 20 -8.87 4.70 9.19
C ILE A 20 -8.55 5.80 8.18
N ARG A 21 -8.89 7.05 8.53
CA ARG A 21 -8.57 8.24 7.73
C ARG A 21 -7.70 9.17 8.59
N PRO A 22 -6.37 9.07 8.51
CA PRO A 22 -5.50 9.91 9.32
C PRO A 22 -5.62 11.38 8.92
N GLU A 23 -5.45 12.26 9.89
CA GLU A 23 -5.25 13.70 9.68
C GLU A 23 -3.80 14.06 10.01
N ILE A 24 -3.23 15.05 9.31
CA ILE A 24 -1.80 15.40 9.49
C ILE A 24 -1.47 15.66 10.96
N LYS A 25 -2.35 16.40 11.65
CA LYS A 25 -2.19 16.82 13.04
C LYS A 25 -2.14 15.63 14.03
N ASN A 26 -2.73 14.50 13.64
CA ASN A 26 -2.90 13.32 14.49
C ASN A 26 -2.24 12.06 13.89
N LEU A 27 -1.41 12.21 12.85
CA LEU A 27 -0.87 11.07 12.11
C LEU A 27 -0.06 10.14 13.03
N ASN A 28 0.86 10.70 13.82
CA ASN A 28 1.68 9.92 14.75
C ASN A 28 0.86 9.12 15.74
N LYS A 29 -0.17 9.74 16.32
CA LYS A 29 -1.10 9.07 17.23
C LYS A 29 -1.88 7.95 16.52
N THR A 30 -2.38 8.23 15.32
CA THR A 30 -3.13 7.25 14.51
C THR A 30 -2.27 6.04 14.16
N ILE A 31 -1.00 6.25 13.78
CA ILE A 31 -0.05 5.19 13.49
C ILE A 31 0.27 4.39 14.76
N ALA A 32 0.50 5.05 15.90
CA ALA A 32 0.75 4.36 17.17
C ALA A 32 -0.43 3.46 17.57
N GLU A 33 -1.66 3.96 17.51
CA GLU A 33 -2.86 3.17 17.79
C GLU A 33 -3.03 2.00 16.82
N LEU A 34 -2.73 2.22 15.53
CA LEU A 34 -2.75 1.15 14.53
C LEU A 34 -1.71 0.07 14.84
N THR A 35 -0.50 0.43 15.25
CA THR A 35 0.54 -0.56 15.61
C THR A 35 0.13 -1.42 16.79
N VAL A 36 -0.53 -0.85 17.80
CA VAL A 36 -1.09 -1.59 18.94
C VAL A 36 -2.17 -2.57 18.47
N LYS A 37 -3.07 -2.14 17.57
CA LYS A 37 -4.11 -3.04 17.03
C LYS A 37 -3.51 -4.20 16.22
N ILE A 38 -2.51 -3.91 15.39
CA ILE A 38 -1.82 -4.93 14.60
C ILE A 38 -1.13 -5.95 15.51
N SER A 39 -0.51 -5.53 16.60
CA SER A 39 0.20 -6.44 17.50
C SER A 39 -0.73 -7.36 18.31
N GLN A 40 -1.97 -6.93 18.56
CA GLN A 40 -2.95 -7.68 19.36
C GLN A 40 -3.71 -8.76 18.58
N LYS A 41 -3.90 -8.58 17.27
CA LYS A 41 -4.75 -9.47 16.48
C LYS A 41 -4.23 -9.62 15.05
N LYS A 42 -4.19 -10.87 14.57
CA LYS A 42 -3.92 -11.18 13.16
C LYS A 42 -4.90 -10.44 12.25
N CYS A 43 -4.37 -9.66 11.33
CA CYS A 43 -5.14 -8.82 10.42
C CYS A 43 -4.42 -8.58 9.09
N VAL A 44 -5.12 -7.91 8.18
CA VAL A 44 -4.53 -7.37 6.95
C VAL A 44 -4.66 -5.86 7.00
N VAL A 45 -3.54 -5.17 6.93
CA VAL A 45 -3.46 -3.70 6.86
C VAL A 45 -3.38 -3.32 5.40
N ILE A 46 -4.30 -2.49 4.93
CA ILE A 46 -4.33 -2.00 3.54
C ILE A 46 -4.04 -0.50 3.55
N LEU A 47 -2.92 -0.12 2.96
CA LEU A 47 -2.60 1.27 2.66
C LEU A 47 -3.04 1.57 1.23
N ASP A 48 -4.17 2.27 1.10
CA ASP A 48 -4.78 2.66 -0.17
C ASP A 48 -4.74 4.19 -0.28
N SER A 49 -3.77 4.83 -0.94
CA SER A 49 -2.63 4.28 -1.69
C SER A 49 -1.30 4.93 -1.29
N LEU A 50 -0.16 4.35 -1.69
CA LEU A 50 1.17 4.93 -1.47
C LEU A 50 1.31 6.33 -2.07
N ASN A 51 0.75 6.52 -3.27
CA ASN A 51 0.75 7.82 -3.95
C ASN A 51 0.00 8.87 -3.11
N GLY A 52 -1.18 8.51 -2.59
CA GLY A 52 -1.96 9.37 -1.72
C GLY A 52 -1.26 9.66 -0.39
N PHE A 53 -0.63 8.64 0.21
CA PHE A 53 0.09 8.79 1.47
C PHE A 53 1.30 9.73 1.36
N LEU A 54 2.11 9.58 0.30
CA LEU A 54 3.23 10.48 0.06
C LEU A 54 2.79 11.92 -0.18
N ASN A 55 1.70 12.13 -0.93
CA ASN A 55 1.14 13.46 -1.15
C ASN A 55 0.57 14.06 0.14
N PHE A 56 -0.05 13.22 0.98
CA PHE A 56 -0.59 13.63 2.27
C PHE A 56 0.49 14.16 3.20
N LEU A 57 1.67 13.51 3.27
CA LEU A 57 2.72 13.87 4.21
C LEU A 57 3.27 15.30 4.04
N GLY A 58 3.30 15.89 2.84
CA GLY A 58 3.60 17.31 2.61
C GLY A 58 4.97 17.85 3.09
N GLU A 59 5.82 17.04 3.74
CA GLU A 59 7.09 17.46 4.32
C GLU A 59 8.22 17.61 3.29
N GLU A 60 9.37 18.18 3.69
CA GLU A 60 10.58 18.29 2.85
C GLU A 60 11.16 16.93 2.39
N ASN A 61 10.75 15.80 2.98
CA ASN A 61 11.23 14.47 2.59
C ASN A 61 10.17 13.38 2.82
N PRO A 62 9.02 13.42 2.13
CA PRO A 62 7.88 12.57 2.45
C PRO A 62 8.17 11.09 2.16
N GLY A 63 9.13 10.80 1.27
CA GLY A 63 9.60 9.44 1.00
C GLY A 63 10.24 8.77 2.21
N ARG A 64 11.12 9.48 2.93
CA ARG A 64 11.79 8.93 4.12
C ARG A 64 10.77 8.63 5.22
N LEU A 65 9.86 9.56 5.46
CA LEU A 65 8.84 9.41 6.50
C LEU A 65 7.83 8.30 6.16
N ALA A 66 7.34 8.25 4.92
CA ALA A 66 6.48 7.18 4.47
C ALA A 66 7.14 5.81 4.62
N ASN A 67 8.42 5.70 4.23
CA ASN A 67 9.18 4.47 4.37
C ASN A 67 9.29 4.03 5.83
N SER A 68 9.59 4.95 6.75
CA SER A 68 9.63 4.64 8.19
C SER A 68 8.30 4.13 8.73
N TYR A 69 7.18 4.75 8.36
CA TYR A 69 5.86 4.26 8.78
C TYR A 69 5.53 2.88 8.20
N ILE A 70 5.82 2.66 6.91
CA ILE A 70 5.62 1.37 6.27
C ILE A 70 6.45 0.29 6.96
N MET A 71 7.72 0.57 7.26
CA MET A 71 8.60 -0.36 7.98
C MET A 71 8.07 -0.65 9.39
N LEU A 72 7.59 0.36 10.11
CA LEU A 72 7.00 0.18 11.43
C LEU A 72 5.75 -0.72 11.38
N LEU A 73 4.84 -0.48 10.43
CA LEU A 73 3.64 -1.30 10.23
C LEU A 73 4.01 -2.74 9.84
N ALA A 74 4.96 -2.91 8.91
CA ALA A 74 5.41 -4.22 8.45
C ALA A 74 6.09 -5.02 9.56
N SER A 75 6.90 -4.38 10.41
CA SER A 75 7.54 -5.02 11.56
C SER A 75 6.51 -5.52 12.56
N ASN A 76 5.52 -4.69 12.91
CA ASN A 76 4.44 -5.10 13.81
C ASN A 76 3.58 -6.22 13.19
N ALA A 77 3.30 -6.13 11.89
CA ALA A 77 2.53 -7.14 11.20
C ALA A 77 3.23 -8.51 11.22
N LYS A 78 4.56 -8.53 11.00
CA LYS A 78 5.36 -9.75 11.10
C LYS A 78 5.26 -10.40 12.48
N MET A 79 5.22 -9.61 13.55
CA MET A 79 5.13 -10.14 14.93
C MET A 79 3.79 -10.82 15.23
N SER A 80 2.71 -10.43 14.56
CA SER A 80 1.35 -10.95 14.78
C SER A 80 0.82 -11.85 13.66
N ASP A 81 1.70 -12.33 12.78
CA ASP A 81 1.34 -13.11 11.58
C ASP A 81 0.30 -12.40 10.69
N SER A 82 0.39 -11.06 10.68
CA SER A 82 -0.43 -10.17 9.87
C SER A 82 0.30 -9.79 8.57
N ALA A 83 -0.43 -9.17 7.65
CA ALA A 83 0.12 -8.69 6.38
C ALA A 83 -0.13 -7.19 6.18
N VAL A 84 0.81 -6.52 5.52
CA VAL A 84 0.64 -5.14 5.02
C VAL A 84 0.58 -5.19 3.50
N ILE A 85 -0.51 -4.69 2.93
CA ILE A 85 -0.72 -4.55 1.49
C ILE A 85 -0.73 -3.06 1.17
N ILE A 86 0.06 -2.66 0.19
CA ILE A 86 0.21 -1.26 -0.21
C ILE A 86 -0.16 -1.16 -1.68
N SER A 87 -1.25 -0.45 -1.98
CA SER A 87 -1.61 -0.15 -3.37
C SER A 87 -0.79 1.03 -3.88
N SER A 88 -0.41 1.01 -5.15
CA SER A 88 0.22 2.16 -5.78
C SER A 88 -0.03 2.17 -7.28
N ILE A 89 -0.07 3.36 -7.86
CA ILE A 89 0.00 3.54 -9.31
C ILE A 89 1.45 3.85 -9.64
N SER A 90 2.08 2.93 -10.37
CA SER A 90 3.49 3.02 -10.74
C SER A 90 3.68 2.65 -12.20
N LYS A 91 4.80 3.09 -12.76
CA LYS A 91 5.26 2.70 -14.08
C LYS A 91 6.70 2.23 -13.99
N TYR A 92 7.06 1.28 -14.84
CA TYR A 92 8.45 0.91 -15.02
C TYR A 92 9.11 1.89 -15.97
N LYS A 93 10.28 2.40 -15.59
CA LYS A 93 11.16 3.19 -16.44
C LYS A 93 12.47 2.44 -16.60
N LYS A 94 12.92 2.31 -17.85
CA LYS A 94 14.26 1.80 -18.16
C LYS A 94 15.29 2.63 -17.38
N GLU A 95 16.27 1.98 -16.76
CA GLU A 95 17.33 2.59 -15.91
C GLU A 95 16.89 3.08 -14.51
N GLU A 96 15.65 3.54 -14.33
CA GLU A 96 15.15 4.02 -13.01
C GLU A 96 14.38 2.95 -12.21
N GLY A 97 13.95 1.86 -12.85
CA GLY A 97 13.11 0.85 -12.21
C GLY A 97 11.66 1.30 -12.04
N TRP A 98 11.00 0.85 -10.97
CA TRP A 98 9.61 1.19 -10.70
C TRP A 98 9.49 2.54 -10.01
N VAL A 99 8.75 3.46 -10.65
CA VAL A 99 8.50 4.81 -10.13
C VAL A 99 7.01 5.08 -9.99
N LEU A 100 6.64 5.84 -8.97
CA LEU A 100 5.27 6.26 -8.69
C LEU A 100 4.81 7.33 -9.69
N VAL A 101 3.57 7.22 -10.14
CA VAL A 101 2.93 8.23 -11.02
C VAL A 101 2.08 9.19 -10.16
N PRO A 102 2.09 10.51 -10.40
CA PRO A 102 2.90 11.24 -11.38
C PRO A 102 4.26 11.72 -10.83
N THR A 103 4.55 11.50 -9.54
CA THR A 103 5.66 12.15 -8.85
C THR A 103 7.05 11.70 -9.29
N GLY A 104 7.17 10.56 -9.96
CA GLY A 104 8.45 9.97 -10.37
C GLY A 104 9.29 9.41 -9.22
N ARG A 105 8.77 9.39 -7.99
CA ARG A 105 9.49 8.85 -6.83
C ARG A 105 9.68 7.34 -6.98
N HIS A 106 10.86 6.82 -6.67
CA HIS A 106 11.10 5.38 -6.66
C HIS A 106 10.16 4.67 -5.66
N VAL A 107 9.61 3.54 -6.09
CA VAL A 107 8.91 2.63 -5.19
C VAL A 107 9.93 1.99 -4.27
N MET A 108 9.61 1.83 -2.98
CA MET A 108 10.49 1.14 -2.02
C MET A 108 10.87 -0.25 -2.56
N GLU A 109 12.17 -0.54 -2.54
CA GLU A 109 12.72 -1.85 -2.91
C GLU A 109 13.44 -2.46 -1.72
N ASN A 110 13.05 -3.69 -1.35
CA ASN A 110 13.66 -4.48 -0.30
C ASN A 110 13.32 -5.96 -0.55
N ASP A 111 14.22 -6.88 -0.23
CA ASP A 111 14.04 -8.33 -0.41
C ASP A 111 12.80 -8.89 0.33
N ASN A 112 12.36 -8.19 1.38
CA ASN A 112 11.16 -8.57 2.14
C ASN A 112 9.85 -8.12 1.47
N ILE A 113 9.91 -7.32 0.40
CA ILE A 113 8.73 -6.80 -0.30
C ILE A 113 8.46 -7.66 -1.52
N LYS A 114 7.29 -8.28 -1.54
CA LYS A 114 6.76 -8.95 -2.74
C LYS A 114 5.97 -7.94 -3.55
N LYS A 115 6.38 -7.74 -4.80
CA LYS A 115 5.72 -6.83 -5.74
C LYS A 115 4.81 -7.61 -6.67
N PHE A 116 3.58 -7.13 -6.83
CA PHE A 116 2.61 -7.67 -7.78
C PHE A 116 2.18 -6.54 -8.72
N TYR A 117 2.23 -6.82 -10.01
CA TYR A 117 1.80 -5.93 -11.06
C TYR A 117 0.44 -6.35 -11.58
N LEU A 118 -0.50 -5.41 -11.59
CA LEU A 118 -1.85 -5.61 -12.10
C LEU A 118 -1.98 -4.83 -13.41
N GLN A 119 -2.41 -5.50 -14.47
CA GLN A 119 -2.63 -4.90 -15.77
C GLN A 119 -3.94 -5.41 -16.37
N THR A 120 -4.76 -4.49 -16.85
CA THR A 120 -5.92 -4.82 -17.67
C THR A 120 -5.56 -4.82 -19.15
N SER A 121 -6.05 -5.80 -19.90
CA SER A 121 -5.90 -5.88 -21.36
C SER A 121 -7.24 -6.34 -21.93
N GLY A 122 -8.03 -5.39 -22.43
CA GLY A 122 -9.44 -5.65 -22.76
C GLY A 122 -10.26 -5.98 -21.50
N PRO A 123 -11.07 -7.07 -21.50
CA PRO A 123 -11.83 -7.49 -20.34
C PRO A 123 -10.95 -8.14 -19.25
N SER A 124 -9.79 -8.69 -19.63
CA SER A 124 -9.01 -9.52 -18.74
C SER A 124 -8.12 -8.68 -17.79
N LEU A 125 -8.07 -9.09 -16.52
CA LEU A 125 -7.12 -8.61 -15.52
C LEU A 125 -6.00 -9.64 -15.33
N THR A 126 -4.77 -9.25 -15.64
CA THR A 126 -3.58 -10.06 -15.39
C THR A 126 -2.87 -9.59 -14.13
N ILE A 127 -2.52 -10.56 -13.28
CA ILE A 127 -1.72 -10.35 -12.07
C ILE A 127 -0.38 -11.07 -12.26
N SER A 128 0.71 -10.31 -12.22
CA SER A 128 2.07 -10.84 -12.33
C SER A 128 2.88 -10.55 -11.07
N LYS A 129 3.67 -11.52 -10.60
CA LYS A 129 4.73 -11.26 -9.62
C LYS A 129 5.87 -10.55 -10.33
N ILE A 130 6.45 -9.55 -9.71
CA ILE A 130 7.72 -8.98 -10.18
C ILE A 130 8.85 -9.65 -9.40
N GLU A 131 9.70 -10.41 -10.08
CA GLU A 131 10.92 -11.01 -9.54
C GLU A 131 12.11 -10.66 -10.41
N ASN A 132 13.17 -10.09 -9.84
CA ASN A 132 14.39 -9.73 -10.57
C ASN A 132 14.12 -8.91 -11.85
N GLY A 133 13.15 -7.99 -11.78
CA GLY A 133 12.72 -7.16 -12.91
C GLY A 133 11.88 -7.88 -13.98
N LYS A 134 11.56 -9.17 -13.80
CA LYS A 134 10.73 -9.96 -14.71
C LYS A 134 9.31 -10.08 -14.20
N HIS A 135 8.36 -10.10 -15.12
CA HIS A 135 6.96 -10.41 -14.86
C HIS A 135 6.75 -11.91 -14.92
N ILE A 136 6.33 -12.50 -13.81
CA ILE A 136 5.90 -13.89 -13.74
C ILE A 136 4.38 -13.85 -13.58
N GLN A 137 3.65 -14.15 -14.65
CA GLN A 137 2.20 -14.22 -14.61
C GLN A 137 1.75 -15.29 -13.60
N ILE A 138 0.83 -14.90 -12.72
CA ILE A 138 0.30 -15.78 -11.67
C ILE A 138 -1.16 -16.11 -11.94
N PHE A 139 -1.95 -15.09 -12.29
CA PHE A 139 -3.39 -15.21 -12.47
C PHE A 139 -3.87 -14.35 -13.63
N VAL A 140 -4.89 -14.84 -14.33
CA VAL A 140 -5.72 -14.09 -15.27
C VAL A 140 -7.16 -14.24 -14.81
N VAL A 141 -7.86 -13.13 -14.75
CA VAL A 141 -9.30 -13.07 -14.49
C VAL A 141 -9.94 -12.56 -15.78
N ASP A 142 -10.77 -13.39 -16.41
CA ASP A 142 -11.52 -13.08 -17.62
C ASP A 142 -12.95 -12.60 -17.33
#